data_AF-A0AAV0KSN8-F1
#
_entry.id   AF-A0AAV0KSN8-F1
#
_cell.length_a   1.000
_cell.length_b   1.000
_cell.length_c   1.000
_cell.angle_alpha   90.00
_cell.angle_beta   90.00
_cell.angle_gamma   90.00
#
_symmetry.space_group_name_H-M   'P 1'
#
loop_
_entity.id
_entity.type
_entity.pdbx_description
1 polymer ?
#
loop_
_entity_poly.entity_id
_entity_poly.type
_entity_poly.pdbx_seq_one_letter_code
_entity_poly.pdbx_strand_id
1 'polypeptide(L)'
;MSEAAILEVVNKNFGDHLILGEEGGVIGDSHSDYLWCIDPLDGTTNFAHGYPSFAVSVGVLFRGRPAAAAVVEFVGGPMAWNTRTFSATAGGGAFCNGQRIHASQTDTVERSLLVTGFGYEHDDAWSTNIELFKEFTDVSRMVEVAGGTVTCMDGNKFCVFDRSVLVSNGVLHSKLLERIAPPTEKLISKGFDFSPWFKPENYHTYF
;
A
#
# COMPACT_ATOMS: atom_id res chain seq x y z
N MET A 1 0.31 -18.86 -13.17
CA MET A 1 0.60 -18.03 -11.97
C MET A 1 -0.39 -16.87 -11.98
N SER A 2 -0.59 -16.18 -10.85
CA SER A 2 -1.59 -15.12 -10.70
C SER A 2 -1.36 -13.97 -11.69
N GLU A 3 -0.11 -13.50 -11.81
CA GLU A 3 0.26 -12.39 -12.70
C GLU A 3 -0.21 -12.65 -14.14
N ALA A 4 0.15 -13.80 -14.73
CA ALA A 4 -0.23 -14.16 -16.09
C ALA A 4 -1.76 -14.14 -16.36
N ALA A 5 -2.57 -14.50 -15.36
CA ALA A 5 -4.04 -14.45 -15.49
C ALA A 5 -4.58 -13.01 -15.42
N ILE A 6 -3.97 -12.16 -14.58
CA ILE A 6 -4.30 -10.73 -14.50
C ILE A 6 -3.86 -10.04 -15.81
N LEU A 7 -2.66 -10.32 -16.30
CA LEU A 7 -2.12 -9.82 -17.57
C LEU A 7 -2.99 -10.24 -18.77
N GLU A 8 -3.51 -11.48 -18.82
CA GLU A 8 -4.46 -11.87 -19.87
C GLU A 8 -5.71 -10.98 -19.85
N VAL A 9 -6.29 -10.77 -18.66
CA VAL A 9 -7.50 -9.94 -18.51
C VAL A 9 -7.23 -8.47 -18.84
N VAL A 10 -6.12 -7.90 -18.37
CA VAL A 10 -5.77 -6.49 -18.65
C VAL A 10 -5.49 -6.29 -20.14
N ASN A 11 -4.57 -7.04 -20.74
CA ASN A 11 -4.22 -6.86 -22.16
C ASN A 11 -5.41 -7.10 -23.11
N LYS A 12 -6.33 -8.00 -22.76
CA LYS A 12 -7.54 -8.30 -23.55
C LYS A 12 -8.57 -7.16 -23.56
N ASN A 13 -8.61 -6.32 -22.54
CA ASN A 13 -9.57 -5.22 -22.40
C ASN A 13 -8.94 -3.83 -22.59
N PHE A 14 -7.63 -3.72 -22.36
CA PHE A 14 -6.86 -2.48 -22.21
C PHE A 14 -5.44 -2.63 -22.77
N GLY A 15 -5.29 -3.20 -23.98
CA GLY A 15 -3.99 -3.52 -24.59
C GLY A 15 -3.08 -2.34 -24.97
N ASP A 16 -3.57 -1.11 -24.77
CA ASP A 16 -2.91 0.18 -24.92
C ASP A 16 -2.61 0.88 -23.57
N HIS A 17 -2.82 0.19 -22.44
CA HIS A 17 -2.46 0.68 -21.11
C HIS A 17 -1.03 0.27 -20.72
N LEU A 18 -0.38 1.06 -19.87
CA LEU A 18 0.88 0.69 -19.22
C LEU A 18 0.61 -0.23 -18.03
N ILE A 19 1.51 -1.17 -17.78
CA ILE A 19 1.46 -2.12 -16.67
C ILE A 19 2.81 -2.13 -15.95
N LEU A 20 2.78 -2.21 -14.63
CA LEU A 20 3.90 -2.48 -13.74
C LEU A 20 3.51 -3.68 -12.86
N GLY A 21 4.06 -4.86 -13.17
CA GLY A 21 3.95 -6.06 -12.34
C GLY A 21 5.18 -6.26 -11.47
N GLU A 22 5.00 -6.88 -10.30
CA GLU A 22 6.11 -7.26 -9.42
C GLU A 22 7.06 -8.28 -10.09
N GLU A 23 6.52 -9.36 -10.67
CA GLU A 23 7.32 -10.42 -11.32
C GLU A 23 7.73 -10.02 -12.75
N GLY A 24 6.82 -9.40 -13.51
CA GLY A 24 6.98 -9.10 -14.93
C GLY A 24 7.60 -7.73 -15.26
N GLY A 25 7.70 -6.81 -14.29
CA GLY A 25 8.21 -5.46 -14.50
C GLY A 25 7.28 -4.58 -15.36
N VAL A 26 7.86 -3.72 -16.21
CA VAL A 26 7.11 -2.77 -17.05
C VAL A 26 6.70 -3.40 -18.40
N ILE A 27 5.41 -3.36 -18.72
CA ILE A 27 4.82 -3.96 -19.92
C ILE A 27 3.77 -2.98 -20.50
N GLY A 28 3.68 -2.84 -21.83
CA GLY A 28 2.67 -1.98 -22.49
C GLY A 28 3.24 -0.67 -23.06
N ASP A 29 2.39 0.31 -23.34
CA ASP A 29 2.81 1.61 -23.90
C ASP A 29 3.19 2.62 -22.79
N SER A 30 4.46 3.02 -22.76
CA SER A 30 5.00 4.01 -21.82
C SER A 30 4.34 5.40 -21.91
N HIS A 31 3.66 5.71 -23.01
CA HIS A 31 2.94 6.97 -23.22
C HIS A 31 1.49 6.94 -22.75
N SER A 32 0.99 5.78 -22.29
CA SER A 32 -0.39 5.64 -21.87
C SER A 32 -0.68 6.50 -20.63
N ASP A 33 -1.84 7.14 -20.63
CA ASP A 33 -2.34 7.89 -19.47
C ASP A 33 -2.64 6.96 -18.27
N TYR A 34 -2.85 5.67 -18.53
CA TYR A 34 -3.18 4.66 -17.53
C TYR A 34 -1.99 3.78 -17.19
N LEU A 35 -1.76 3.58 -15.89
CA LEU A 35 -0.80 2.63 -15.34
C LEU A 35 -1.51 1.66 -14.41
N TRP A 36 -1.51 0.37 -14.76
CA TRP A 36 -1.89 -0.72 -13.87
C TRP A 36 -0.69 -1.09 -12.98
N CYS A 37 -0.88 -1.13 -11.66
CA CYS A 37 0.09 -1.71 -10.73
C CYS A 37 -0.45 -3.07 -10.27
N ILE A 38 0.33 -4.13 -10.43
CA ILE A 38 -0.08 -5.52 -10.14
C ILE A 38 0.91 -6.12 -9.14
N ASP A 39 0.36 -6.56 -8.00
CA ASP A 39 1.01 -7.47 -7.08
C ASP A 39 0.30 -8.84 -7.20
N PRO A 40 0.99 -9.89 -7.70
CA PRO A 40 0.41 -11.20 -7.89
C PRO A 40 0.40 -12.08 -6.63
N LEU A 41 1.14 -11.75 -5.56
CA LEU A 41 1.22 -12.54 -4.32
C LEU A 41 1.82 -11.78 -3.12
N ASP A 42 1.17 -10.69 -2.70
CA ASP A 42 1.45 -9.97 -1.45
C ASP A 42 1.42 -10.95 -0.27
N GLY A 43 2.44 -10.91 0.57
CA GLY A 43 2.64 -11.90 1.64
C GLY A 43 3.17 -13.24 1.13
N THR A 44 4.06 -13.25 0.13
CA THR A 44 4.71 -14.46 -0.44
C THR A 44 5.26 -15.42 0.62
N THR A 45 5.88 -14.89 1.68
CA THR A 45 6.38 -15.66 2.83
C THR A 45 5.24 -16.32 3.62
N ASN A 46 4.13 -15.61 3.83
CA ASN A 46 2.95 -16.15 4.51
C ASN A 46 2.34 -17.30 3.69
N PHE A 47 2.20 -17.10 2.37
CA PHE A 47 1.77 -18.16 1.45
C PHE A 47 2.68 -19.39 1.50
N ALA A 48 4.00 -19.21 1.40
CA ALA A 48 4.99 -20.28 1.42
C ALA A 48 4.98 -21.09 2.74
N HIS A 49 4.65 -20.46 3.87
CA HIS A 49 4.48 -21.11 5.17
C HIS A 49 3.04 -21.55 5.47
N GLY A 50 2.09 -21.37 4.55
CA GLY A 50 0.69 -21.75 4.72
C GLY A 50 -0.10 -20.88 5.70
N TYR A 51 0.42 -19.70 6.06
CA TYR A 51 -0.23 -18.73 6.94
C TYR A 51 -1.28 -17.93 6.15
N PRO A 52 -2.57 -17.93 6.56
CA PRO A 52 -3.67 -17.34 5.79
C PRO A 52 -3.78 -15.82 6.00
N SER A 53 -2.77 -15.11 5.52
CA SER A 53 -2.74 -13.64 5.38
C SER A 53 -1.81 -13.30 4.21
N PHE A 54 -2.33 -13.43 3.01
CA PHE A 54 -1.69 -13.09 1.74
C PHE A 54 -2.77 -12.61 0.77
N ALA A 55 -2.40 -11.88 -0.28
CA ALA A 55 -3.37 -11.25 -1.18
C ALA A 55 -2.92 -11.26 -2.65
N VAL A 56 -3.87 -10.93 -3.53
CA VAL A 56 -3.63 -10.47 -4.90
C VAL A 56 -4.11 -9.02 -4.97
N SER A 57 -3.27 -8.10 -5.42
CA SER A 57 -3.56 -6.67 -5.46
C SER A 57 -3.45 -6.11 -6.89
N VAL A 58 -4.45 -5.33 -7.30
CA VAL A 58 -4.47 -4.65 -8.61
C VAL A 58 -4.98 -3.23 -8.43
N GLY A 59 -4.11 -2.26 -8.68
CA GLY A 59 -4.44 -0.83 -8.76
C GLY A 59 -4.39 -0.31 -10.20
N VAL A 60 -5.12 0.75 -10.50
CA VAL A 60 -4.97 1.51 -11.75
C VAL A 60 -4.94 3.00 -11.48
N LEU A 61 -3.92 3.67 -12.03
CA LEU A 61 -3.76 5.12 -12.01
C LEU A 61 -4.18 5.73 -13.35
N PHE A 62 -4.62 6.99 -13.33
CA PHE A 62 -4.77 7.86 -14.49
C PHE A 62 -3.95 9.14 -14.27
N ARG A 63 -2.98 9.42 -15.16
CA ARG A 63 -1.96 10.49 -15.01
C ARG A 63 -1.35 10.59 -13.59
N GLY A 64 -0.98 9.44 -13.03
CA GLY A 64 -0.39 9.31 -11.69
C GLY A 64 -1.36 9.43 -10.51
N ARG A 65 -2.68 9.46 -10.75
CA ARG A 65 -3.70 9.56 -9.69
C ARG A 65 -4.51 8.26 -9.59
N PRO A 66 -4.70 7.65 -8.41
CA PRO A 66 -5.51 6.44 -8.27
C PRO A 66 -6.93 6.62 -8.83
N ALA A 67 -7.34 5.74 -9.74
CA ALA A 67 -8.66 5.74 -10.37
C ALA A 67 -9.54 4.60 -9.82
N ALA A 68 -8.98 3.39 -9.70
CA ALA A 68 -9.61 2.24 -9.06
C ALA A 68 -8.57 1.30 -8.45
N ALA A 69 -9.00 0.46 -7.51
CA ALA A 69 -8.20 -0.64 -6.98
C ALA A 69 -9.08 -1.80 -6.48
N ALA A 70 -8.52 -3.01 -6.49
CA ALA A 70 -9.08 -4.20 -5.86
C ALA A 70 -7.96 -4.99 -5.15
N VAL A 71 -8.30 -5.58 -4.00
CA VAL A 71 -7.43 -6.50 -3.25
C VAL A 71 -8.26 -7.73 -2.88
N VAL A 72 -7.80 -8.91 -3.28
CA VAL A 72 -8.40 -10.19 -2.90
C VAL A 72 -7.47 -10.82 -1.86
N GLU A 73 -7.83 -10.66 -0.60
CA GLU A 73 -7.11 -11.25 0.54
C GLU A 73 -7.65 -12.65 0.83
N PHE A 74 -6.73 -13.59 1.08
CA PHE A 74 -7.00 -15.00 1.36
C PHE A 74 -6.93 -15.26 2.86
N VAL A 75 -8.02 -15.77 3.44
CA VAL A 75 -8.24 -15.86 4.89
C VAL A 75 -8.83 -17.21 5.33
N GLY A 76 -8.72 -17.50 6.62
CA GLY A 76 -9.48 -18.58 7.26
C GLY A 76 -8.81 -19.97 7.22
N GLY A 77 -7.88 -20.19 8.16
CA GLY A 77 -7.28 -21.49 8.42
C GLY A 77 -6.17 -21.90 7.43
N PRO A 78 -5.48 -23.03 7.67
CA PRO A 78 -4.44 -23.53 6.77
C PRO A 78 -5.00 -23.77 5.36
N MET A 79 -4.33 -23.26 4.33
CA MET A 79 -4.81 -23.22 2.93
C MET A 79 -5.94 -22.21 2.63
N ALA A 80 -6.25 -21.28 3.55
CA ALA A 80 -7.09 -20.10 3.32
C ALA A 80 -8.44 -20.37 2.60
N TRP A 81 -9.39 -20.96 3.32
CA TRP A 81 -10.63 -21.49 2.72
C TRP A 81 -11.67 -20.42 2.33
N ASN A 82 -11.37 -19.13 2.46
CA ASN A 82 -12.28 -18.02 2.15
C ASN A 82 -11.50 -16.76 1.71
N THR A 83 -12.21 -15.76 1.16
CA THR A 83 -11.60 -14.51 0.69
C THR A 83 -12.34 -13.26 1.17
N ARG A 84 -11.59 -12.18 1.44
CA ARG A 84 -12.13 -10.82 1.56
C ARG A 84 -11.73 -10.03 0.30
N THR A 85 -12.71 -9.69 -0.54
CA THR A 85 -12.50 -8.85 -1.72
C THR A 85 -12.78 -7.40 -1.35
N PHE A 86 -11.71 -6.63 -1.18
CA PHE A 86 -11.75 -5.19 -1.03
C PHE A 86 -11.74 -4.51 -2.39
N SER A 87 -12.49 -3.42 -2.55
CA SER A 87 -12.45 -2.61 -3.79
C SER A 87 -12.77 -1.15 -3.53
N ALA A 88 -12.21 -0.26 -4.35
CA ALA A 88 -12.43 1.17 -4.27
C ALA A 88 -12.33 1.85 -5.65
N THR A 89 -13.03 2.97 -5.81
CA THR A 89 -12.88 3.88 -6.96
C THR A 89 -12.79 5.33 -6.49
N ALA A 90 -12.12 6.17 -7.29
CA ALA A 90 -12.00 7.60 -7.03
C ALA A 90 -13.40 8.24 -6.88
N GLY A 91 -13.70 8.78 -5.70
CA GLY A 91 -15.01 9.35 -5.36
C GLY A 91 -16.13 8.34 -5.06
N GLY A 92 -16.02 7.07 -5.47
CA GLY A 92 -17.00 6.03 -5.15
C GLY A 92 -16.93 5.50 -3.73
N GLY A 93 -15.77 5.65 -3.08
CA GLY A 93 -15.45 5.12 -1.76
C GLY A 93 -15.03 3.64 -1.79
N ALA A 94 -14.84 3.05 -0.60
CA ALA A 94 -14.34 1.68 -0.45
C ALA A 94 -15.43 0.68 -0.03
N PHE A 95 -15.24 -0.58 -0.39
CA PHE A 95 -16.11 -1.72 -0.12
C PHE A 95 -15.30 -2.96 0.28
N CYS A 96 -15.90 -3.87 1.04
CA CYS A 96 -15.43 -5.24 1.27
C CYS A 96 -16.59 -6.20 1.04
N ASN A 97 -16.40 -7.21 0.18
CA ASN A 97 -17.44 -8.17 -0.24
C ASN A 97 -18.77 -7.48 -0.67
N GLY A 98 -18.66 -6.34 -1.35
CA GLY A 98 -19.78 -5.52 -1.82
C GLY A 98 -20.43 -4.60 -0.76
N GLN A 99 -20.09 -4.73 0.52
CA GLN A 99 -20.58 -3.81 1.57
C GLN A 99 -19.64 -2.63 1.75
N ARG A 100 -20.20 -1.42 1.89
CA ARG A 100 -19.41 -0.18 2.03
C ARG A 100 -18.68 -0.15 3.38
N ILE A 101 -17.37 0.11 3.34
CA ILE A 101 -16.52 0.25 4.52
C ILE A 101 -16.05 1.70 4.72
N HIS A 102 -15.58 2.01 5.92
CA HIS A 102 -15.11 3.34 6.33
C HIS A 102 -14.08 3.20 7.46
N ALA A 103 -13.26 4.22 7.69
CA ALA A 103 -12.26 4.20 8.75
C ALA A 103 -12.87 4.26 10.15
N SER A 104 -12.14 3.72 11.14
CA SER A 104 -12.50 3.81 12.54
C SER A 104 -12.63 5.26 13.00
N GLN A 105 -13.59 5.57 13.85
CA GLN A 105 -13.79 6.92 14.40
C GLN A 105 -12.90 7.21 15.63
N THR A 106 -11.85 6.41 15.84
CA THR A 106 -10.95 6.50 16.98
C THR A 106 -10.17 7.82 16.97
N ASP A 107 -10.22 8.57 18.05
CA ASP A 107 -9.72 9.94 18.16
C ASP A 107 -8.43 10.08 18.99
N THR A 108 -8.02 9.03 19.72
CA THR A 108 -6.78 9.00 20.52
C THR A 108 -5.90 7.80 20.16
N VAL A 109 -4.58 7.97 20.20
CA VAL A 109 -3.61 6.95 19.73
C VAL A 109 -3.63 5.74 20.67
N GLU A 110 -3.83 6.00 21.97
CA GLU A 110 -3.92 5.03 23.07
C GLU A 110 -5.13 4.10 22.98
N ARG A 111 -6.06 4.39 22.06
CA ARG A 111 -7.24 3.58 21.71
C ARG A 111 -7.16 3.05 20.26
N SER A 112 -6.08 3.35 19.54
CA SER A 112 -5.88 3.06 18.12
C SER A 112 -5.16 1.73 17.87
N LEU A 113 -5.14 1.33 16.61
CA LEU A 113 -4.96 -0.03 16.12
C LEU A 113 -3.92 -0.04 14.99
N LEU A 114 -2.68 0.36 15.31
CA LEU A 114 -1.66 0.70 14.31
C LEU A 114 -1.06 -0.53 13.61
N VAL A 115 -0.62 -0.34 12.36
CA VAL A 115 -0.02 -1.36 11.48
C VAL A 115 1.36 -0.88 11.04
N THR A 116 2.32 -1.81 10.96
CA THR A 116 3.58 -1.61 10.23
C THR A 116 4.02 -2.94 9.61
N GLY A 117 4.86 -2.86 8.58
CA GLY A 117 5.59 -3.98 7.99
C GLY A 117 7.09 -3.80 8.16
N PHE A 118 7.85 -4.88 8.07
CA PHE A 118 9.31 -4.87 8.09
C PHE A 118 9.82 -5.43 6.76
N GLY A 119 10.84 -4.80 6.18
CA GLY A 119 11.50 -5.32 4.98
C GLY A 119 12.18 -6.68 5.25
N TYR A 120 12.33 -7.49 4.21
CA TYR A 120 13.06 -8.76 4.30
C TYR A 120 14.57 -8.57 4.43
N GLU A 121 15.12 -7.51 3.83
CA GLU A 121 16.50 -7.10 4.03
C GLU A 121 16.63 -6.26 5.31
N HIS A 122 17.66 -6.51 6.12
CA HIS A 122 17.94 -5.73 7.33
C HIS A 122 18.73 -4.46 6.98
N ASP A 123 18.12 -3.61 6.16
CA ASP A 123 18.67 -2.37 5.62
C ASP A 123 18.32 -1.14 6.48
N ASP A 124 18.49 0.04 5.91
CA ASP A 124 18.09 1.31 6.52
C ASP A 124 16.55 1.45 6.63
N ALA A 125 15.76 0.91 5.70
CA ALA A 125 14.30 0.89 5.81
C ALA A 125 13.80 -0.06 6.92
N TRP A 126 14.41 -1.23 7.08
CA TRP A 126 14.16 -2.12 8.23
C TRP A 126 14.53 -1.44 9.54
N SER A 127 15.71 -0.81 9.60
CA SER A 127 16.19 -0.09 10.79
C SER A 127 15.27 1.08 11.16
N THR A 128 14.75 1.80 10.15
CA THR A 128 13.69 2.82 10.26
C THR A 128 12.44 2.23 10.90
N ASN A 129 11.90 1.15 10.32
CA ASN A 129 10.64 0.57 10.77
C ASN A 129 10.77 -0.01 12.19
N ILE A 130 11.95 -0.48 12.60
CA ILE A 130 12.24 -0.94 13.97
C ILE A 130 12.40 0.23 14.97
N GLU A 131 12.92 1.39 14.57
CA GLU A 131 12.87 2.59 15.42
C GLU A 131 11.41 3.09 15.57
N LEU A 132 10.67 3.22 14.47
CA LEU A 132 9.27 3.67 14.47
C LEU A 132 8.31 2.71 15.20
N PHE A 133 8.51 1.39 15.06
CA PHE A 133 7.66 0.40 15.73
C PHE A 133 7.69 0.53 17.24
N LYS A 134 8.84 0.84 17.85
CA LYS A 134 8.96 1.04 19.31
C LYS A 134 8.08 2.19 19.78
N GLU A 135 8.22 3.35 19.13
CA GLU A 135 7.43 4.56 19.39
C GLU A 135 5.92 4.28 19.25
N PHE A 136 5.51 3.43 18.30
CA PHE A 136 4.12 3.01 18.14
C PHE A 136 3.64 1.97 19.16
N THR A 137 4.49 1.04 19.61
CA THR A 137 4.11 0.02 20.60
C THR A 137 3.91 0.60 22.00
N ASP A 138 4.61 1.67 22.35
CA ASP A 138 4.43 2.35 23.66
C ASP A 138 3.06 3.05 23.79
N VAL A 139 2.33 3.25 22.68
CA VAL A 139 1.11 4.09 22.64
C VAL A 139 -0.10 3.49 21.89
N SER A 140 -0.08 2.24 21.40
CA SER A 140 -1.18 1.68 20.57
C SER A 140 -1.50 0.19 20.82
N ARG A 141 -2.51 -0.37 20.10
CA ARG A 141 -3.11 -1.68 20.44
C ARG A 141 -3.24 -2.76 19.33
N MET A 142 -2.72 -2.57 18.09
CA MET A 142 -2.55 -3.61 17.01
C MET A 142 -3.83 -4.31 16.45
N VAL A 143 -4.14 -4.49 15.15
CA VAL A 143 -3.61 -4.10 13.80
C VAL A 143 -4.81 -4.15 12.80
N GLU A 144 -5.17 -3.07 12.06
CA GLU A 144 -5.91 -3.06 10.74
C GLU A 144 -6.22 -1.62 10.24
N VAL A 145 -6.46 -1.39 8.93
CA VAL A 145 -6.90 -0.08 8.36
C VAL A 145 -7.80 -0.21 7.11
N ALA A 146 -8.82 0.65 6.96
CA ALA A 146 -9.48 0.91 5.67
C ALA A 146 -10.11 2.32 5.60
N GLY A 147 -10.00 3.04 4.46
CA GLY A 147 -10.76 4.28 4.20
C GLY A 147 -10.25 5.57 4.85
N GLY A 148 -8.93 5.74 4.98
CA GLY A 148 -8.28 6.83 5.71
C GLY A 148 -7.59 7.93 4.88
N THR A 149 -6.77 8.74 5.56
CA THR A 149 -5.80 9.69 4.99
C THR A 149 -4.45 9.00 4.77
N VAL A 150 -3.77 9.35 3.67
CA VAL A 150 -2.47 8.80 3.25
C VAL A 150 -1.47 9.94 3.01
N THR A 151 -0.27 9.82 3.56
CA THR A 151 0.89 10.70 3.36
C THR A 151 2.18 9.88 3.33
N CYS A 152 3.31 10.50 3.01
CA CYS A 152 4.65 9.99 3.32
C CYS A 152 4.96 10.17 4.82
N MET A 153 5.97 9.46 5.34
CA MET A 153 6.31 9.50 6.79
C MET A 153 6.89 10.84 7.29
N ASP A 154 7.20 11.75 6.37
CA ASP A 154 7.59 13.15 6.61
C ASP A 154 6.39 14.13 6.51
N GLY A 155 5.18 13.63 6.25
CA GLY A 155 3.97 14.41 6.04
C GLY A 155 3.75 14.92 4.62
N ASN A 156 4.66 14.63 3.67
CA ASN A 156 4.46 14.98 2.27
C ASN A 156 3.30 14.19 1.64
N LYS A 157 2.81 14.68 0.50
CA LYS A 157 1.69 14.06 -0.22
C LYS A 157 2.16 12.82 -0.99
N PHE A 158 1.73 11.64 -0.54
CA PHE A 158 2.03 10.35 -1.15
C PHE A 158 1.55 10.19 -2.61
N CYS A 159 2.39 9.52 -3.40
CA CYS A 159 2.09 8.85 -4.66
C CYS A 159 2.68 7.42 -4.62
N VAL A 160 2.26 6.53 -5.54
CA VAL A 160 2.69 5.10 -5.53
C VAL A 160 4.20 4.90 -5.70
N PHE A 161 4.91 5.94 -6.13
CA PHE A 161 6.35 5.93 -6.40
C PHE A 161 7.18 6.29 -5.15
N ASP A 162 6.58 6.73 -4.05
CA ASP A 162 7.29 7.12 -2.83
C ASP A 162 7.74 5.91 -1.99
N ARG A 163 8.91 6.03 -1.34
CA ARG A 163 9.49 4.96 -0.48
C ARG A 163 8.77 4.74 0.85
N SER A 164 8.00 5.73 1.32
CA SER A 164 7.41 5.72 2.66
C SER A 164 5.92 6.02 2.60
N VAL A 165 5.14 5.41 3.48
CA VAL A 165 3.70 5.63 3.58
C VAL A 165 3.23 5.61 5.03
N LEU A 166 2.40 6.58 5.39
CA LEU A 166 1.62 6.64 6.62
C LEU A 166 0.13 6.62 6.24
N VAL A 167 -0.61 5.62 6.73
CA VAL A 167 -2.07 5.53 6.57
C VAL A 167 -2.73 5.58 7.94
N SER A 168 -3.75 6.42 8.10
CA SER A 168 -4.56 6.45 9.32
C SER A 168 -5.97 6.97 9.04
N ASN A 169 -6.89 6.90 10.00
CA ASN A 169 -8.29 7.31 9.85
C ASN A 169 -8.55 8.83 9.65
N GLY A 170 -7.53 9.63 9.36
CA GLY A 170 -7.63 11.09 9.24
C GLY A 170 -7.67 11.81 10.59
N VAL A 171 -8.55 11.39 11.50
CA VAL A 171 -8.69 11.97 12.86
C VAL A 171 -7.39 11.86 13.68
N LEU A 172 -6.65 10.76 13.51
CA LEU A 172 -5.35 10.53 14.15
C LEU A 172 -4.16 11.06 13.33
N HIS A 173 -4.37 11.59 12.12
CA HIS A 173 -3.29 11.73 11.15
C HIS A 173 -2.24 12.77 11.56
N SER A 174 -2.65 13.95 12.05
CA SER A 174 -1.68 14.92 12.59
C SER A 174 -0.97 14.37 13.83
N LYS A 175 -1.71 13.73 14.74
CA LYS A 175 -1.17 13.16 15.99
C LYS A 175 -0.13 12.05 15.74
N LEU A 176 -0.26 11.32 14.63
CA LEU A 176 0.72 10.31 14.21
C LEU A 176 1.94 10.97 13.54
N LEU A 177 1.74 11.98 12.69
CA LEU A 177 2.84 12.78 12.13
C LEU A 177 3.65 13.50 13.22
N GLU A 178 2.99 14.12 14.20
CA GLU A 178 3.60 14.74 15.38
C GLU A 178 4.45 13.76 16.21
N ARG A 179 4.12 12.46 16.18
CA ARG A 179 4.89 11.40 16.86
C ARG A 179 6.06 10.89 16.03
N ILE A 180 5.91 10.73 14.71
CA ILE A 180 6.97 10.21 13.85
C ILE A 180 7.92 11.27 13.30
N ALA A 181 7.58 12.57 13.35
CA ALA A 181 8.46 13.62 12.83
C ALA A 181 9.86 13.59 13.47
N PRO A 182 10.05 13.50 14.80
CA PRO A 182 11.40 13.42 15.39
C PRO A 182 12.24 12.20 14.93
N PRO A 183 11.73 10.95 14.90
CA PRO A 183 12.50 9.84 14.31
C PRO A 183 12.65 9.97 12.79
N THR A 184 11.66 10.46 12.02
CA THR A 184 11.81 10.68 10.57
C THR A 184 12.90 11.71 10.27
N GLU A 185 12.93 12.87 10.94
CA GLU A 185 13.98 13.89 10.81
C GLU A 185 15.36 13.32 11.16
N LYS A 186 15.45 12.52 12.23
CA LYS A 186 16.67 11.82 12.64
C LYS A 186 17.15 10.87 11.53
N LEU A 187 16.27 10.14 10.85
CA LEU A 187 16.63 9.22 9.76
C LEU A 187 17.07 9.98 8.50
N ILE A 188 16.36 11.05 8.12
CA ILE A 188 16.79 11.98 7.05
C ILE A 188 18.19 12.52 7.35
N SER A 189 18.48 12.91 8.60
CA SER A 189 19.81 13.39 9.00
C SER A 189 20.92 12.32 9.03
N LYS A 190 20.57 11.02 9.07
CA LYS A 190 21.51 9.91 8.83
C LYS A 190 21.81 9.71 7.33
N GLY A 191 21.10 10.40 6.44
CA GLY A 191 21.24 10.29 4.98
C GLY A 191 20.28 9.27 4.33
N PHE A 192 19.21 8.87 5.02
CA PHE A 192 18.27 7.88 4.50
C PHE A 192 17.43 8.48 3.37
N ASP A 193 17.26 7.74 2.27
CA ASP A 193 16.54 8.21 1.09
C ASP A 193 15.02 8.06 1.26
N PHE A 194 14.30 9.19 1.20
CA PHE A 194 12.84 9.26 1.18
C PHE A 194 12.27 9.66 -0.20
N SER A 195 13.14 9.89 -1.20
CA SER A 195 12.71 10.22 -2.56
C SER A 195 12.08 9.02 -3.29
N PRO A 196 11.36 9.24 -4.41
CA PRO A 196 10.69 8.15 -5.12
C PRO A 196 11.62 7.00 -5.54
N TRP A 197 11.24 5.76 -5.24
CA TRP A 197 12.06 4.56 -5.52
C TRP A 197 12.10 4.21 -7.01
N PHE A 198 10.98 4.42 -7.71
CA PHE A 198 10.84 4.09 -9.12
C PHE A 198 9.68 4.87 -9.74
N LYS A 199 9.84 5.29 -11.00
CA LYS A 199 8.74 5.76 -11.85
C LYS A 199 9.00 5.29 -13.28
N PRO A 200 8.03 4.70 -14.00
CA PRO A 200 8.22 4.31 -15.39
C PRO A 200 8.62 5.50 -16.28
N GLU A 201 9.53 5.26 -17.22
CA GLU A 201 9.93 6.26 -18.22
C GLU A 201 8.71 6.73 -19.02
N ASN A 202 8.70 8.01 -19.40
CA ASN A 202 7.64 8.71 -20.14
C ASN A 202 6.26 8.79 -19.46
N TYR A 203 5.99 8.08 -18.35
CA TYR A 203 4.68 8.12 -17.70
C TYR A 203 4.37 9.51 -17.12
N HIS A 204 3.33 10.16 -17.65
CA HIS A 204 2.98 11.54 -17.28
C HIS A 204 2.19 11.61 -15.96
N THR A 205 2.59 12.53 -15.09
CA THR A 205 2.01 12.70 -13.73
C THR A 205 1.55 14.14 -13.51
N TYR A 206 0.38 14.32 -12.88
CA TYR A 206 -0.15 15.64 -12.50
C TYR A 206 -0.03 15.89 -10.98
N PHE A 207 1.20 15.83 -10.48
CA PHE A 207 1.61 16.23 -9.15
C PHE A 207 3.06 16.72 -9.22
#